data_AF-A0A8T1TRR4-F1
#
_entry.id   AF-A0A8T1TRR4-F1
#
_cell.length_a   1.000
_cell.length_b   1.000
_cell.length_c   1.000
_cell.angle_alpha   90.00
_cell.angle_beta   90.00
_cell.angle_gamma   90.00
#
_symmetry.space_group_name_H-M   'P 1'
#
loop_
_entity.id
_entity.type
_entity.pdbx_description
1 polymer ?
#
loop_
_entity_poly.entity_id
_entity_poly.type
_entity_poly.pdbx_seq_one_letter_code
_entity_poly.pdbx_strand_id
1 'polypeptide(L)'
;MSVWLVSVPNEGNSSSETTFLSLKAETASSRHDYADCVRVELPSDLLVGTLDSLMALSDDLNRVDMLIESVVRKIERQFHDLNKGDQALTVDGVPVERYLSFFSWDEAKHPHRRPLPEIVSIIQSSVGKIEEELKQLGSRYTEKKQQLIEGDSAVYTVTLLKGQYQPGFVDKEGNFEPGTTVDYIEDFKTRAKEKRFMVREFNFDPTSHASNEEAIAELEVEVDRLWSALIRWCKAHFGETFIAWMHIKMVRVFVESVLRYGLPVNFVVAMYKPHSGKDKKLRAVLSKKYAHLQPAQFSGLEEGSSGSSQVEYYPYVTNSFNPLSTT
;
A
#
# COMPACT_ATOMS: atom_id res chain seq x y z
N MET A 1 -2.38 -14.11 -0.05
CA MET A 1 -2.68 -15.08 1.04
C MET A 1 -3.67 -14.42 1.98
N SER A 2 -4.78 -15.07 2.33
CA SER A 2 -5.80 -14.50 3.22
C SER A 2 -5.58 -14.95 4.66
N VAL A 3 -5.82 -14.07 5.63
CA VAL A 3 -5.77 -14.32 7.07
C VAL A 3 -7.12 -13.98 7.67
N TRP A 4 -7.69 -14.87 8.47
CA TRP A 4 -9.00 -14.70 9.09
C TRP A 4 -8.86 -14.65 10.60
N LEU A 5 -9.36 -13.59 11.19
CA LEU A 5 -9.61 -13.50 12.62
C LEU A 5 -11.02 -14.00 12.86
N VAL A 6 -11.17 -14.96 13.77
CA VAL A 6 -12.44 -15.59 14.12
C VAL A 6 -12.57 -15.53 15.62
N SER A 7 -13.68 -14.98 16.10
CA SER A 7 -14.01 -14.94 17.52
C SER A 7 -15.27 -15.72 17.80
N VAL A 8 -15.24 -16.57 18.84
CA VAL A 8 -16.36 -17.43 19.26
C VAL A 8 -16.52 -17.38 20.77
N PRO A 9 -17.76 -17.43 21.30
CA PRO A 9 -17.99 -17.40 22.73
C PRO A 9 -17.49 -18.68 23.39
N ASN A 10 -17.09 -18.57 24.65
CA ASN A 10 -16.88 -19.75 25.49
C ASN A 10 -18.22 -20.26 25.99
N GLU A 11 -18.55 -21.51 25.66
CA GLU A 11 -19.84 -22.10 25.99
C GLU A 11 -19.83 -22.82 27.34
N GLY A 12 -20.89 -22.60 28.12
CA GLY A 12 -21.01 -23.16 29.47
C GLY A 12 -19.86 -22.73 30.36
N ASN A 13 -19.20 -23.71 30.99
CA ASN A 13 -18.04 -23.50 31.88
C ASN A 13 -16.70 -23.74 31.16
N SER A 14 -16.68 -23.73 29.82
CA SER A 14 -15.44 -23.96 29.06
C SER A 14 -14.51 -22.75 29.19
N SER A 15 -13.21 -23.00 29.38
CA SER A 15 -12.18 -21.95 29.31
C SER A 15 -11.88 -21.58 27.86
N SER A 16 -11.31 -20.38 27.63
CA SER A 16 -10.83 -19.97 26.30
C SER A 16 -9.83 -20.95 25.71
N GLU A 17 -9.03 -21.62 26.53
CA GLU A 17 -8.10 -22.65 26.10
C GLU A 17 -8.84 -23.89 25.57
N THR A 18 -9.82 -24.41 26.31
CA THR A 18 -10.61 -25.57 25.89
C THR A 18 -11.40 -25.26 24.61
N THR A 19 -12.01 -24.07 24.52
CA THR A 19 -12.72 -23.63 23.31
C THR A 19 -11.77 -23.55 22.12
N PHE A 20 -10.57 -22.99 22.29
CA PHE A 20 -9.55 -22.92 21.24
C PHE A 20 -9.04 -24.29 20.79
N LEU A 21 -8.76 -25.20 21.71
CA LEU A 21 -8.32 -26.56 21.38
C LEU A 21 -9.42 -27.32 20.62
N SER A 22 -10.68 -27.13 21.01
CA SER A 22 -11.85 -27.67 20.30
C SER A 22 -12.00 -27.10 18.89
N LEU A 23 -11.78 -25.79 18.71
CA LEU A 23 -11.69 -25.17 17.39
C LEU A 23 -10.59 -25.83 16.55
N LYS A 24 -9.36 -25.81 17.06
CA LYS A 24 -8.16 -26.32 16.37
C LYS A 24 -8.28 -27.80 15.99
N ALA A 25 -8.90 -28.63 16.84
CA ALA A 25 -9.12 -30.05 16.55
C ALA A 25 -9.99 -30.29 15.31
N GLU A 26 -10.97 -29.42 15.07
CA GLU A 26 -11.93 -29.53 13.95
C GLU A 26 -11.47 -28.82 12.67
N THR A 27 -10.51 -27.90 12.77
CA THR A 27 -10.13 -27.02 11.65
C THR A 27 -8.66 -27.10 11.22
N ALA A 28 -7.76 -27.47 12.13
CA ALA A 28 -6.31 -27.37 11.98
C ALA A 28 -5.58 -28.51 12.72
N SER A 29 -6.10 -29.73 12.60
CA SER A 29 -5.49 -30.95 13.15
C SER A 29 -5.00 -31.87 12.04
N SER A 30 -4.21 -32.90 12.37
CA SER A 30 -3.77 -33.89 11.38
C SER A 30 -4.92 -34.61 10.66
N ARG A 31 -6.11 -34.67 11.26
CA ARG A 31 -7.33 -35.23 10.63
C ARG A 31 -8.12 -34.17 9.85
N HIS A 32 -8.01 -32.91 10.24
CA HIS A 32 -8.74 -31.79 9.68
C HIS A 32 -7.76 -30.66 9.35
N ASP A 33 -7.03 -30.81 8.25
CA ASP A 33 -5.94 -29.93 7.87
C ASP A 33 -6.39 -28.86 6.87
N TYR A 34 -7.22 -27.92 7.33
CA TYR A 34 -7.79 -26.88 6.47
C TYR A 34 -7.05 -25.54 6.56
N ALA A 35 -6.29 -25.32 7.63
CA ALA A 35 -5.59 -24.07 7.91
C ALA A 35 -4.51 -24.24 8.97
N ASP A 36 -3.54 -23.33 8.99
CA ASP A 36 -2.82 -23.03 10.22
C ASP A 36 -3.73 -22.25 11.17
N CYS A 37 -3.64 -22.54 12.48
CA CYS A 37 -4.48 -21.91 13.50
C CYS A 37 -3.67 -21.58 14.75
N VAL A 38 -3.66 -20.30 15.10
CA VAL A 38 -3.02 -19.77 16.31
C VAL A 38 -4.04 -19.04 17.18
N ARG A 39 -3.89 -19.16 18.50
CA ARG A 39 -4.71 -18.40 19.45
C ARG A 39 -4.16 -17.00 19.53
N VAL A 40 -5.04 -16.00 19.51
CA VAL A 40 -4.67 -14.61 19.72
C VAL A 40 -5.12 -14.20 21.12
N GLU A 41 -4.19 -13.69 21.91
CA GLU A 41 -4.47 -13.19 23.24
C GLU A 41 -4.76 -11.68 23.19
N LEU A 42 -5.90 -11.31 23.75
CA LEU A 42 -6.30 -9.92 23.93
C LEU A 42 -6.26 -9.58 25.43
N PRO A 43 -5.92 -8.34 25.81
CA PRO A 43 -5.99 -7.92 27.20
C PRO A 43 -7.42 -8.07 27.73
N SER A 44 -7.58 -8.77 28.85
CA SER A 44 -8.90 -9.09 29.43
C SER A 44 -9.61 -7.87 30.04
N ASP A 45 -8.86 -6.80 30.30
CA ASP A 45 -9.29 -5.57 30.95
C ASP A 45 -9.28 -4.36 30.00
N LEU A 46 -9.40 -4.60 28.69
CA LEU A 46 -9.71 -3.55 27.72
C LEU A 46 -10.95 -2.78 28.18
N LEU A 47 -10.83 -1.46 28.32
CA LEU A 47 -11.92 -0.63 28.84
C LEU A 47 -13.05 -0.49 27.83
N VAL A 48 -14.10 -1.27 28.10
CA VAL A 48 -15.36 -1.23 27.36
C VAL A 48 -16.18 -0.03 27.85
N GLY A 49 -16.57 0.85 26.93
CA GLY A 49 -17.46 1.98 27.23
C GLY A 49 -18.93 1.57 27.36
N THR A 50 -19.84 2.50 27.11
CA THR A 50 -21.28 2.19 26.99
C THR A 50 -21.59 1.42 25.70
N LEU A 51 -22.74 0.75 25.65
CA LEU A 51 -23.20 0.09 24.42
C LEU A 51 -23.26 1.06 23.23
N ASP A 52 -23.80 2.27 23.45
CA ASP A 52 -23.85 3.32 22.42
C ASP A 52 -22.46 3.71 21.91
N SER A 53 -21.49 3.82 22.82
CA SER A 53 -20.10 4.11 22.46
C SER A 53 -19.49 2.98 21.64
N LEU A 54 -19.81 1.71 21.92
CA LEU A 54 -19.32 0.57 21.16
C LEU A 54 -19.94 0.49 19.76
N MET A 55 -21.25 0.78 19.64
CA MET A 55 -21.92 0.82 18.35
C MET A 55 -21.30 1.90 17.45
N ALA A 56 -21.13 3.12 17.98
CA ALA A 56 -20.46 4.20 17.25
C ALA A 56 -19.02 3.83 16.88
N LEU A 57 -18.27 3.22 17.81
CA LEU A 57 -16.91 2.80 17.56
C LEU A 57 -16.82 1.70 16.50
N SER A 58 -17.78 0.78 16.43
CA SER A 58 -17.83 -0.29 15.41
C SER A 58 -17.90 0.29 13.99
N ASP A 59 -18.72 1.32 13.78
CA ASP A 59 -18.82 1.99 12.49
C ASP A 59 -17.51 2.73 12.13
N ASP A 60 -16.93 3.43 13.10
CA ASP A 60 -15.66 4.13 12.92
C ASP A 60 -14.49 3.17 12.65
N LEU A 61 -14.45 2.01 13.32
CA LEU A 61 -13.40 1.01 13.16
C LEU A 61 -13.33 0.47 11.72
N ASN A 62 -14.47 0.33 11.03
CA ASN A 62 -14.47 -0.05 9.61
C ASN A 62 -13.74 0.99 8.75
N ARG A 63 -14.04 2.28 8.98
CA ARG A 63 -13.41 3.39 8.25
C ARG A 63 -11.92 3.49 8.57
N VAL A 64 -11.54 3.36 9.84
CA VAL A 64 -10.14 3.43 10.28
C VAL A 64 -9.33 2.24 9.76
N ASP A 65 -9.89 1.03 9.79
CA ASP A 65 -9.28 -0.18 9.22
C ASP A 65 -8.95 -0.01 7.73
N MET A 66 -9.91 0.48 6.94
CA MET A 66 -9.70 0.77 5.51
C MET A 66 -8.64 1.86 5.27
N LEU A 67 -8.65 2.91 6.10
CA LEU A 67 -7.66 3.98 6.01
C LEU A 67 -6.25 3.45 6.24
N ILE A 68 -6.04 2.71 7.33
CA ILE A 68 -4.71 2.18 7.69
C ILE A 68 -4.26 1.15 6.65
N GLU A 69 -5.15 0.25 6.21
CA GLU A 69 -4.83 -0.66 5.11
C GLU A 69 -4.35 0.12 3.89
N SER A 70 -5.04 1.20 3.51
CA SER A 70 -4.63 2.01 2.36
C SER A 70 -3.22 2.58 2.50
N VAL A 71 -2.80 2.96 3.72
CA VAL A 71 -1.45 3.47 4.00
C VAL A 71 -0.43 2.33 3.94
N VAL A 72 -0.71 1.17 4.54
CA VAL A 72 0.14 -0.04 4.41
C VAL A 72 0.38 -0.35 2.93
N ARG A 73 -0.69 -0.37 2.11
CA ARG A 73 -0.58 -0.61 0.66
C ARG A 73 0.21 0.47 -0.08
N LYS A 74 0.12 1.74 0.33
CA LYS A 74 0.93 2.81 -0.27
C LYS A 74 2.41 2.62 0.04
N ILE A 75 2.75 2.27 1.28
CA ILE A 75 4.14 1.96 1.68
C ILE A 75 4.65 0.73 0.91
N GLU A 76 3.85 -0.34 0.83
CA GLU A 76 4.18 -1.54 0.05
C GLU A 76 4.47 -1.19 -1.40
N ARG A 77 3.55 -0.50 -2.09
CA ARG A 77 3.74 -0.11 -3.49
C ARG A 77 4.98 0.77 -3.67
N GLN A 78 5.13 1.81 -2.84
CA GLN A 78 6.29 2.69 -2.91
C GLN A 78 7.60 1.92 -2.75
N PHE A 79 7.65 0.96 -1.83
CA PHE A 79 8.82 0.11 -1.65
C PHE A 79 9.09 -0.74 -2.89
N HIS A 80 8.09 -1.46 -3.41
CA HIS A 80 8.26 -2.35 -4.56
C HIS A 80 8.64 -1.59 -5.84
N ASP A 81 8.06 -0.40 -6.08
CA ASP A 81 8.37 0.43 -7.24
C ASP A 81 9.83 0.93 -7.23
N LEU A 82 10.42 1.09 -6.04
CA LEU A 82 11.79 1.56 -5.86
C LEU A 82 12.79 0.41 -5.71
N ASN A 83 12.35 -0.72 -5.17
CA ASN A 83 13.21 -1.81 -4.79
C ASN A 83 13.64 -2.61 -6.02
N LYS A 84 14.91 -2.47 -6.39
CA LYS A 84 15.54 -3.17 -7.52
C LYS A 84 16.10 -4.55 -7.13
N GLY A 85 16.00 -4.95 -5.86
CA GLY A 85 16.59 -6.19 -5.34
C GLY A 85 15.58 -7.11 -4.67
N ASP A 86 16.06 -8.25 -4.19
CA ASP A 86 15.24 -9.29 -3.54
C ASP A 86 14.94 -8.99 -2.05
N GLN A 87 14.96 -7.71 -1.68
CA GLN A 87 14.69 -7.30 -0.30
C GLN A 87 13.20 -7.34 -0.02
N ALA A 88 12.81 -7.94 1.12
CA ALA A 88 11.42 -7.99 1.55
C ALA A 88 11.14 -6.98 2.66
N LEU A 89 9.87 -6.58 2.78
CA LEU A 89 9.38 -5.84 3.93
C LEU A 89 9.22 -6.77 5.13
N THR A 90 9.55 -6.26 6.32
CA THR A 90 9.54 -7.02 7.58
C THR A 90 8.83 -6.22 8.67
N VAL A 91 8.28 -6.92 9.66
CA VAL A 91 7.70 -6.33 10.87
C VAL A 91 8.61 -6.71 12.04
N ASP A 92 9.15 -5.73 12.76
CA ASP A 92 10.15 -5.95 13.83
C ASP A 92 11.32 -6.88 13.43
N GLY A 93 11.78 -6.75 12.18
CA GLY A 93 12.88 -7.54 11.63
C GLY A 93 12.54 -8.98 11.27
N VAL A 94 11.28 -9.42 11.42
CA VAL A 94 10.83 -10.75 10.98
C VAL A 94 9.88 -10.66 9.78
N PRO A 95 9.80 -11.72 8.94
CA PRO A 95 8.79 -11.79 7.89
C PRO A 95 7.38 -11.63 8.45
N VAL A 96 6.48 -11.01 7.68
CA VAL A 96 5.10 -10.73 8.10
C VAL A 96 4.37 -12.00 8.56
N GLU A 97 4.57 -13.11 7.85
CA GLU A 97 3.97 -14.40 8.23
C GLU A 97 4.41 -14.85 9.62
N ARG A 98 5.70 -14.69 9.94
CA ARG A 98 6.24 -15.06 11.26
C ARG A 98 5.70 -14.14 12.34
N TYR A 99 5.63 -12.83 12.07
CA TYR A 99 5.04 -11.87 13.00
C TYR A 99 3.60 -12.25 13.37
N LEU A 100 2.77 -12.60 12.39
CA LEU A 100 1.40 -13.04 12.63
C LEU A 100 1.34 -14.26 13.55
N SER A 101 2.19 -15.28 13.35
CA SER A 101 2.19 -16.47 14.22
C SER A 101 2.47 -16.19 15.71
N PHE A 102 3.08 -15.04 16.03
CA PHE A 102 3.47 -14.66 17.39
C PHE A 102 2.94 -13.27 17.78
N PHE A 103 1.88 -12.79 17.12
CA PHE A 103 1.29 -11.50 17.44
C PHE A 103 0.91 -11.44 18.92
N SER A 104 1.29 -10.35 19.58
CA SER A 104 0.88 -10.00 20.93
C SER A 104 0.50 -8.53 20.99
N TRP A 105 -0.46 -8.19 21.85
CA TRP A 105 -0.82 -6.80 22.10
C TRP A 105 0.39 -6.01 22.59
N ASP A 106 0.69 -4.89 21.91
CA ASP A 106 1.79 -3.98 22.25
C ASP A 106 1.31 -3.00 23.32
N GLU A 107 1.47 -3.41 24.58
CA GLU A 107 1.05 -2.61 25.74
C GLU A 107 1.82 -1.30 25.89
N ALA A 108 3.07 -1.26 25.43
CA ALA A 108 3.90 -0.08 25.54
C ALA A 108 3.40 1.04 24.61
N LYS A 109 2.96 0.68 23.39
CA LYS A 109 2.42 1.65 22.42
C LYS A 109 0.92 1.88 22.56
N HIS A 110 0.17 0.87 22.99
CA HIS A 110 -1.29 0.90 23.06
C HIS A 110 -1.80 0.44 24.44
N PRO A 111 -1.68 1.27 25.49
CA PRO A 111 -2.05 0.86 26.84
C PRO A 111 -3.52 0.44 26.95
N HIS A 112 -3.81 -0.81 27.32
CA HIS A 112 -5.18 -1.37 27.34
C HIS A 112 -6.13 -0.65 28.31
N ARG A 113 -5.57 0.09 29.28
CA ARG A 113 -6.31 0.89 30.27
C ARG A 113 -6.83 2.22 29.75
N ARG A 114 -6.60 2.56 28.49
CA ARG A 114 -7.24 3.71 27.85
C ARG A 114 -8.59 3.29 27.27
N PRO A 115 -9.58 4.20 27.21
CA PRO A 115 -10.81 3.95 26.47
C PRO A 115 -10.51 3.57 25.02
N LEU A 116 -11.19 2.55 24.49
CA LEU A 116 -10.98 2.08 23.12
C LEU A 116 -11.01 3.19 22.06
N PRO A 117 -11.96 4.16 22.09
CA PRO A 117 -11.98 5.25 21.12
C PRO A 117 -10.70 6.11 21.14
N GLU A 118 -10.08 6.27 22.31
CA GLU A 118 -8.82 7.00 22.46
C GLU A 118 -7.67 6.23 21.81
N ILE A 119 -7.58 4.91 22.05
CA ILE A 119 -6.57 4.05 21.42
C ILE A 119 -6.69 4.12 19.89
N VAL A 120 -7.91 4.02 19.36
CA VAL A 120 -8.18 4.13 17.92
C VAL A 120 -7.77 5.49 17.38
N SER A 121 -8.09 6.58 18.08
CA SER A 121 -7.73 7.94 17.68
C SER A 121 -6.21 8.16 17.64
N ILE A 122 -5.47 7.65 18.63
CA ILE A 122 -4.01 7.72 18.69
C ILE A 122 -3.40 6.97 17.50
N ILE A 123 -3.86 5.75 17.23
CA ILE A 123 -3.40 4.96 16.09
C ILE A 123 -3.68 5.68 14.78
N GLN A 124 -4.92 6.17 14.58
CA GLN A 124 -5.31 6.89 13.37
C GLN A 124 -4.45 8.14 13.16
N SER A 125 -4.17 8.91 14.22
CA SER A 125 -3.33 10.11 14.14
C SER A 125 -1.87 9.77 13.80
N SER A 126 -1.31 8.74 14.42
CA SER A 126 0.05 8.26 14.15
C SER A 126 0.20 7.81 12.69
N VAL A 127 -0.71 6.95 12.20
CA VAL A 127 -0.69 6.48 10.81
C VAL A 127 -0.91 7.64 9.82
N GLY A 128 -1.73 8.63 10.17
CA GLY A 128 -1.92 9.83 9.35
C GLY A 128 -0.64 10.66 9.17
N LYS A 129 0.20 10.76 10.21
CA LYS A 129 1.51 11.43 10.11
C LYS A 129 2.47 10.65 9.20
N ILE A 130 2.50 9.32 9.35
CA ILE A 130 3.29 8.43 8.49
C ILE A 130 2.87 8.60 7.02
N GLU A 131 1.58 8.67 6.73
CA GLU A 131 1.09 8.87 5.37
C GLU A 131 1.54 10.22 4.77
N GLU A 132 1.48 11.30 5.55
CA GLU A 132 1.88 12.64 5.11
C GLU A 132 3.39 12.70 4.83
N GLU A 133 4.21 12.11 5.71
CA GLU A 133 5.65 11.99 5.48
C GLU A 133 5.98 11.19 4.22
N LEU A 134 5.30 10.06 3.97
CA LEU A 134 5.45 9.28 2.74
C LEU A 134 5.17 10.13 1.50
N LYS A 135 4.08 10.91 1.51
CA LYS A 135 3.72 11.79 0.39
C LYS A 135 4.79 12.85 0.14
N GLN A 136 5.31 13.47 1.20
CA GLN A 136 6.34 14.51 1.09
C GLN A 136 7.67 13.96 0.59
N LEU A 137 8.13 12.81 1.09
CA LEU A 137 9.37 12.19 0.59
C LEU A 137 9.19 11.68 -0.84
N GLY A 138 8.04 11.05 -1.14
CA GLY A 138 7.72 10.53 -2.47
C GLY A 138 7.62 11.62 -3.54
N SER A 139 7.01 12.77 -3.21
CA SER A 139 6.92 13.90 -4.14
C SER A 139 8.30 14.50 -4.43
N ARG A 140 9.13 14.72 -3.41
CA ARG A 140 10.51 15.23 -3.57
C ARG A 140 11.36 14.31 -4.44
N TYR A 141 11.29 12.99 -4.21
CA TYR A 141 11.99 12.02 -5.04
C TYR A 141 11.52 12.07 -6.49
N THR A 142 10.21 12.06 -6.71
CA THR A 142 9.62 12.06 -8.05
C THR A 142 9.97 13.34 -8.82
N GLU A 143 9.92 14.49 -8.15
CA GLU A 143 10.29 15.78 -8.73
C GLU A 143 11.76 15.80 -9.19
N LYS A 144 12.69 15.39 -8.31
CA LYS A 144 14.12 15.35 -8.65
C LYS A 144 14.45 14.33 -9.72
N LYS A 145 13.79 13.18 -9.70
CA LYS A 145 13.92 12.18 -10.76
C LYS A 145 13.42 12.72 -12.10
N GLN A 146 12.31 13.45 -12.12
CA GLN A 146 11.77 14.06 -13.33
C GLN A 146 12.72 15.13 -13.89
N GLN A 147 13.27 15.99 -13.02
CA GLN A 147 14.30 16.97 -13.41
C GLN A 147 15.53 16.30 -14.04
N LEU A 148 15.95 15.14 -13.52
CA LEU A 148 17.09 14.40 -14.06
C LEU A 148 16.79 13.84 -15.46
N ILE A 149 15.60 13.27 -15.67
CA ILE A 149 15.16 12.76 -16.97
C ILE A 149 15.09 13.87 -18.02
N GLU A 150 14.63 15.07 -17.63
CA GLU A 150 14.61 16.24 -18.50
C GLU A 150 16.03 16.72 -18.84
N GLY A 151 16.95 16.66 -17.87
CA GLY A 151 18.37 16.99 -18.05
C GLY A 151 19.12 16.03 -18.97
N ASP A 152 18.70 14.77 -19.06
CA ASP A 152 19.31 13.73 -19.92
C ASP A 152 18.87 13.86 -21.41
N SER A 153 18.03 14.84 -21.74
CA SER A 153 17.61 15.09 -23.12
C SER A 153 18.68 15.80 -23.95
N ALA A 154 19.20 15.14 -24.99
CA ALA A 154 20.21 15.70 -25.87
C ALA A 154 19.63 16.63 -26.97
N VAL A 155 20.19 17.83 -27.10
CA VAL A 155 19.99 18.70 -28.26
C VAL A 155 21.14 18.49 -29.23
N TYR A 156 20.84 18.12 -30.48
CA TYR A 156 21.86 18.01 -31.53
C TYR A 156 22.26 19.40 -32.04
N THR A 157 23.57 19.71 -31.99
CA THR A 157 24.12 20.92 -32.60
C THR A 157 24.61 20.61 -34.01
N VAL A 158 24.19 21.41 -34.99
CA VAL A 158 24.61 21.27 -36.40
C VAL A 158 25.33 22.55 -36.83
N THR A 159 26.55 22.41 -37.35
CA THR A 159 27.28 23.52 -37.96
C THR A 159 26.92 23.61 -39.44
N LEU A 160 26.40 24.76 -39.87
CA LEU A 160 25.97 25.01 -41.25
C LEU A 160 26.80 26.15 -41.85
N LEU A 161 27.13 26.03 -43.13
CA LEU A 161 27.59 27.18 -43.91
C LEU A 161 26.44 28.19 -44.00
N LYS A 162 26.71 29.49 -43.81
CA LYS A 162 25.66 30.52 -43.88
C LYS A 162 25.09 30.68 -45.28
N GLY A 163 25.94 30.49 -46.29
CA GLY A 163 25.56 30.63 -47.68
C GLY A 163 26.77 30.56 -48.60
N GLN A 164 26.51 30.67 -49.89
CA GLN A 164 27.54 30.72 -50.92
C GLN A 164 27.23 31.86 -51.90
N TYR A 165 28.24 32.68 -52.18
CA TYR A 165 28.12 33.69 -53.23
C TYR A 165 28.23 33.03 -54.61
N GLN A 166 27.24 33.29 -55.46
CA GLN A 166 27.26 32.91 -56.86
C GLN A 166 27.59 34.16 -57.69
N PRO A 167 28.67 34.12 -58.49
CA PRO A 167 29.05 35.25 -59.32
C PRO A 167 27.99 35.54 -60.36
N GLY A 168 27.80 36.83 -60.64
CA GLY A 168 26.93 37.28 -61.73
C GLY A 168 27.47 36.83 -63.09
N PHE A 169 26.59 36.76 -64.08
CA PHE A 169 26.94 36.39 -65.43
C PHE A 169 26.25 37.31 -66.43
N VAL A 170 26.77 37.33 -67.65
CA VAL A 170 26.12 38.02 -68.77
C VAL A 170 25.35 36.97 -69.57
N ASP A 171 24.06 37.21 -69.79
CA ASP A 171 23.21 36.30 -70.56
C ASP A 171 23.57 36.33 -72.06
N LYS A 172 22.89 35.50 -72.86
CA LYS A 172 23.13 35.41 -74.30
C LYS A 172 22.64 36.66 -75.07
N GLU A 173 21.78 37.47 -74.45
CA GLU A 173 21.26 38.72 -74.99
C GLU A 173 22.11 39.94 -74.60
N GLY A 174 23.14 39.76 -73.76
CA GLY A 174 24.05 40.81 -73.31
C GLY A 174 23.62 41.54 -72.04
N ASN A 175 22.56 41.10 -71.36
CA ASN A 175 22.16 41.67 -70.07
C ASN A 175 23.03 41.12 -68.94
N PHE A 176 23.40 42.00 -68.01
CA PHE A 176 24.15 41.62 -66.82
C PHE A 176 23.20 41.19 -65.71
N GLU A 177 23.32 39.93 -65.29
CA GLU A 177 22.67 39.42 -64.08
C GLU A 177 23.63 39.57 -62.88
N PRO A 178 23.26 40.34 -61.84
CA PRO A 178 24.10 40.51 -60.67
C PRO A 178 24.23 39.19 -59.89
N GLY A 179 25.41 38.98 -59.30
CA GLY A 179 25.64 37.82 -58.45
C GLY A 179 24.73 37.83 -57.22
N THR A 180 24.34 36.65 -56.77
CA THR A 180 23.43 36.47 -55.62
C THR A 180 24.09 35.63 -54.54
N THR A 181 23.64 35.77 -53.29
CA THR A 181 24.06 34.87 -52.21
C THR A 181 22.97 33.86 -51.96
N VAL A 182 23.30 32.57 -52.03
CA VAL A 182 22.38 31.50 -51.65
C VAL A 182 22.41 31.37 -50.13
N ASP A 183 21.27 31.58 -49.49
CA ASP A 183 21.10 31.38 -48.04
C ASP A 183 20.82 29.91 -47.74
N TYR A 184 21.72 29.25 -47.02
CA TYR A 184 21.55 27.86 -46.62
C TYR A 184 20.84 27.70 -45.28
N ILE A 185 20.79 28.75 -44.45
CA ILE A 185 20.17 28.71 -43.13
C ILE A 185 18.64 28.64 -43.27
N GLU A 186 18.04 29.53 -44.05
CA GLU A 186 16.58 29.57 -44.25
C GLU A 186 16.07 28.31 -44.95
N ASP A 187 16.80 27.80 -45.94
CA ASP A 187 16.49 26.55 -46.62
C ASP A 187 16.58 25.35 -45.66
N PHE A 188 17.60 25.32 -44.79
CA PHE A 188 17.71 24.30 -43.74
C PHE A 188 16.56 24.37 -42.73
N LYS A 189 16.23 25.56 -42.21
CA LYS A 189 15.12 25.77 -41.26
C LYS A 189 13.78 25.30 -41.86
N THR A 190 13.55 25.61 -43.13
CA THR A 190 12.34 25.19 -43.85
C THR A 190 12.22 23.68 -43.92
N ARG A 191 13.26 22.99 -44.41
CA ARG A 191 13.27 21.52 -44.50
C ARG A 191 13.23 20.83 -43.13
N ALA A 192 13.87 21.41 -42.12
CA ALA A 192 13.80 20.91 -40.74
C ALA A 192 12.36 20.97 -40.21
N LYS A 193 11.66 22.09 -40.45
CA LYS A 193 10.25 22.27 -40.05
C LYS A 193 9.31 21.30 -40.75
N GLU A 194 9.52 21.04 -42.05
CA GLU A 194 8.75 20.03 -42.81
C GLU A 194 8.86 18.63 -42.19
N LYS A 195 10.04 18.31 -41.63
CA LYS A 195 10.31 17.06 -40.91
C LYS A 195 9.95 17.10 -39.42
N ARG A 196 9.26 18.16 -38.96
CA ARG A 196 8.86 18.38 -37.55
C ARG A 196 10.03 18.57 -36.58
N PHE A 197 11.19 19.00 -37.06
CA PHE A 197 12.29 19.46 -36.21
C PHE A 197 12.16 20.96 -35.94
N MET A 198 12.49 21.37 -34.71
CA MET A 198 12.56 22.77 -34.30
C MET A 198 14.02 23.22 -34.29
N VAL A 199 14.38 24.13 -35.19
CA VAL A 199 15.73 24.73 -35.22
C VAL A 199 15.76 25.92 -34.26
N ARG A 200 16.75 25.94 -33.37
CA ARG A 200 17.01 27.04 -32.44
C ARG A 200 18.40 27.60 -32.70
N GLU A 201 18.55 28.92 -32.59
CA GLU A 201 19.89 29.52 -32.61
C GLU A 201 20.66 29.10 -31.36
N PHE A 202 21.90 28.68 -31.55
CA PHE A 202 22.78 28.24 -30.49
C PHE A 202 24.12 28.95 -30.63
N ASN A 203 24.51 29.67 -29.59
CA ASN A 203 25.85 30.24 -29.46
C ASN A 203 26.62 29.36 -28.49
N PHE A 204 27.69 28.74 -28.98
CA PHE A 204 28.52 27.87 -28.16
C PHE A 204 29.23 28.68 -27.07
N ASP A 205 29.00 28.30 -25.82
CA ASP A 205 29.71 28.82 -24.65
C ASP A 205 30.41 27.65 -23.95
N PRO A 206 31.75 27.59 -23.96
CA PRO A 206 32.50 26.50 -23.33
C PRO A 206 32.29 26.41 -21.81
N THR A 207 31.89 27.48 -21.13
CA THR A 207 31.63 27.46 -19.68
C THR A 207 30.25 26.88 -19.33
N SER A 208 29.27 27.04 -20.23
CA SER A 208 27.91 26.53 -20.05
C SER A 208 27.84 25.00 -20.05
N HIS A 209 28.66 24.34 -20.88
CA HIS A 209 28.71 22.89 -20.95
C HIS A 209 29.24 22.28 -19.65
N ALA A 210 30.34 22.81 -19.10
CA ALA A 210 30.90 22.34 -17.83
C ALA A 210 29.93 22.53 -16.65
N SER A 211 29.24 23.68 -16.60
CA SER A 211 28.26 23.95 -15.55
C SER A 211 27.03 23.04 -15.62
N ASN A 212 26.57 22.69 -16.83
CA ASN A 212 25.45 21.78 -17.00
C ASN A 212 25.81 20.34 -16.62
N GLU A 213 27.02 19.90 -16.98
CA GLU A 213 27.53 18.57 -16.62
C GLU A 213 27.67 18.42 -15.10
N GLU A 214 28.18 19.45 -14.42
CA GLU A 214 28.24 19.51 -12.96
C GLU A 214 26.84 19.46 -12.32
N ALA A 215 25.90 20.25 -12.83
CA ALA A 215 24.52 20.28 -12.32
C ALA A 215 23.79 18.92 -12.49
N ILE A 216 24.01 18.22 -13.60
CA ILE A 216 23.47 16.87 -13.81
C ILE A 216 24.08 15.89 -12.81
N ALA A 217 25.41 15.92 -12.63
CA ALA A 217 26.08 15.06 -11.67
C ALA A 217 25.59 15.29 -10.21
N GLU A 218 25.40 16.55 -9.81
CA GLU A 218 24.81 16.89 -8.50
C GLU A 218 23.37 16.34 -8.37
N LEU A 219 22.58 16.46 -9.44
CA LEU A 219 21.20 15.98 -9.46
C LEU A 219 21.11 14.46 -9.40
N GLU A 220 22.01 13.73 -10.07
CA GLU A 220 22.12 12.27 -9.98
C GLU A 220 22.40 11.82 -8.53
N VAL A 221 23.36 12.47 -7.86
CA VAL A 221 23.70 12.19 -6.46
C VAL A 221 22.50 12.45 -5.55
N GLU A 222 21.78 13.55 -5.75
CA GLU A 222 20.59 13.87 -4.95
C GLU A 222 19.43 12.87 -5.18
N VAL A 223 19.21 12.44 -6.42
CA VAL A 223 18.21 11.41 -6.75
C VAL A 223 18.55 10.09 -6.08
N ASP A 224 19.81 9.65 -6.10
CA ASP A 224 20.25 8.42 -5.44
C ASP A 224 20.12 8.53 -3.91
N ARG A 225 20.47 9.69 -3.33
CA ARG A 225 20.32 9.97 -1.91
C ARG A 225 18.85 9.90 -1.47
N LEU A 226 17.94 10.50 -2.24
CA LEU A 226 16.49 10.47 -1.98
C LEU A 226 15.91 9.07 -2.16
N TRP A 227 16.34 8.34 -3.18
CA TRP A 227 15.96 6.93 -3.39
C TRP A 227 16.34 6.08 -2.18
N SER A 228 17.60 6.17 -1.74
CA SER A 228 18.13 5.46 -0.57
C SER A 228 17.41 5.85 0.73
N ALA A 229 17.07 7.13 0.90
CA ALA A 229 16.30 7.60 2.04
C ALA A 229 14.88 7.01 2.03
N LEU A 230 14.20 7.03 0.89
CA LEU A 230 12.83 6.55 0.75
C LEU A 230 12.71 5.04 0.95
N ILE A 231 13.65 4.25 0.41
CA ILE A 231 13.71 2.79 0.68
C ILE A 231 13.86 2.51 2.19
N ARG A 232 14.79 3.20 2.87
CA ARG A 232 14.98 3.03 4.31
C ARG A 232 13.76 3.46 5.11
N TRP A 233 13.13 4.56 4.71
CA TRP A 233 11.90 5.05 5.31
C TRP A 233 10.77 4.02 5.19
N CYS A 234 10.54 3.47 3.99
CA CYS A 234 9.52 2.44 3.77
C CYS A 234 9.74 1.22 4.67
N LYS A 235 10.99 0.75 4.80
CA LYS A 235 11.32 -0.38 5.69
C LYS A 235 11.07 -0.08 7.16
N ALA A 236 11.44 1.12 7.61
CA ALA A 236 11.28 1.53 9.00
C ALA A 236 9.80 1.65 9.39
N HIS A 237 8.98 2.26 8.52
CA HIS A 237 7.59 2.58 8.85
C HIS A 237 6.57 1.55 8.39
N PHE A 238 6.94 0.61 7.51
CA PHE A 238 6.06 -0.52 7.17
C PHE A 238 5.71 -1.34 8.41
N GLY A 239 6.71 -1.75 9.19
CA GLY A 239 6.50 -2.55 10.40
C GLY A 239 5.60 -1.84 11.41
N GLU A 240 5.88 -0.56 11.67
CA GLU A 240 5.08 0.28 12.57
C GLU A 240 3.61 0.39 12.11
N THR A 241 3.40 0.68 10.83
CA THR A 241 2.05 0.82 10.27
C THR A 241 1.31 -0.53 10.26
N PHE A 242 2.00 -1.63 9.98
CA PHE A 242 1.43 -2.97 10.01
C PHE A 242 1.03 -3.40 11.43
N ILE A 243 1.86 -3.11 12.44
CA ILE A 243 1.55 -3.35 13.85
C ILE A 243 0.30 -2.55 14.24
N ALA A 244 0.25 -1.26 13.90
CA ALA A 244 -0.91 -0.41 14.13
C ALA A 244 -2.18 -0.97 13.47
N TRP A 245 -2.05 -1.49 12.24
CA TRP A 245 -3.16 -2.13 11.54
C TRP A 245 -3.67 -3.37 12.28
N MET A 246 -2.78 -4.24 12.74
CA MET A 246 -3.15 -5.41 13.53
C MET A 246 -3.85 -5.04 14.84
N HIS A 247 -3.43 -3.97 15.51
CA HIS A 247 -4.14 -3.50 16.71
C HIS A 247 -5.56 -3.05 16.39
N ILE A 248 -5.78 -2.32 15.29
CA ILE A 248 -7.14 -1.97 14.86
C ILE A 248 -7.97 -3.20 14.49
N LYS A 249 -7.38 -4.19 13.82
CA LYS A 249 -8.04 -5.48 13.56
C LYS A 249 -8.47 -6.17 14.87
N MET A 250 -7.60 -6.14 15.88
CA MET A 250 -7.89 -6.72 17.20
C MET A 250 -8.99 -5.98 17.93
N VAL A 251 -8.94 -4.64 17.96
CA VAL A 251 -9.99 -3.81 18.57
C VAL A 251 -11.33 -4.04 17.86
N ARG A 252 -11.33 -4.15 16.53
CA ARG A 252 -12.51 -4.46 15.75
C ARG A 252 -13.13 -5.80 16.11
N VAL A 253 -12.34 -6.88 16.10
CA VAL A 253 -12.82 -8.21 16.49
C VAL A 253 -13.32 -8.20 17.93
N PHE A 254 -12.64 -7.51 18.84
CA PHE A 254 -13.06 -7.36 20.24
C PHE A 254 -14.41 -6.66 20.35
N VAL A 255 -14.57 -5.47 19.74
CA VAL A 255 -15.82 -4.69 19.78
C VAL A 255 -16.98 -5.46 19.16
N GLU A 256 -16.78 -6.07 17.98
CA GLU A 256 -17.80 -6.90 17.33
C GLU A 256 -18.18 -8.11 18.21
N SER A 257 -17.22 -8.70 18.92
CA SER A 257 -17.47 -9.83 19.84
C SER A 257 -18.24 -9.40 21.08
N VAL A 258 -17.94 -8.24 21.66
CA VAL A 258 -18.69 -7.69 22.80
C VAL A 258 -20.11 -7.34 22.38
N LEU A 259 -20.30 -6.71 21.22
CA LEU A 259 -21.63 -6.38 20.69
C LEU A 259 -22.46 -7.63 20.38
N ARG A 260 -21.82 -8.74 19.98
CA ARG A 260 -22.50 -9.97 19.60
C ARG A 260 -22.75 -10.94 20.76
N TYR A 261 -21.77 -11.09 21.65
CA TYR A 261 -21.79 -12.09 22.73
C TYR A 261 -22.11 -11.48 24.10
N GLY A 262 -22.05 -10.15 24.22
CA GLY A 262 -22.34 -9.42 25.44
C GLY A 262 -21.17 -9.40 26.44
N LEU A 263 -21.49 -8.91 27.64
CA LEU A 263 -20.59 -8.88 28.80
C LEU A 263 -21.03 -9.93 29.84
N PRO A 264 -20.10 -10.46 30.65
CA PRO A 264 -18.65 -10.20 30.65
C PRO A 264 -17.95 -10.75 29.39
N VAL A 265 -16.78 -10.20 29.07
CA VAL A 265 -15.95 -10.66 27.94
C VAL A 265 -15.61 -12.14 28.14
N ASN A 266 -16.23 -13.01 27.34
CA ASN A 266 -16.08 -14.46 27.46
C ASN A 266 -16.05 -15.13 26.09
N PHE A 267 -15.02 -14.82 25.31
CA PHE A 267 -14.80 -15.39 23.99
C PHE A 267 -13.32 -15.68 23.76
N VAL A 268 -13.03 -16.45 22.72
CA VAL A 268 -11.67 -16.71 22.25
C VAL A 268 -11.51 -16.24 20.81
N VAL A 269 -10.37 -15.64 20.52
CA VAL A 269 -9.98 -15.23 19.17
C VAL A 269 -8.95 -16.22 18.62
N ALA A 270 -9.26 -16.78 17.45
CA ALA A 270 -8.37 -17.63 16.68
C ALA A 270 -8.02 -16.92 15.36
N MET A 271 -6.74 -16.95 15.00
CA MET A 271 -6.27 -16.50 13.70
C MET A 271 -6.00 -17.71 12.82
N TYR A 272 -6.69 -17.74 11.69
CA TYR A 272 -6.59 -18.77 10.66
C TYR A 272 -5.82 -18.27 9.46
N LYS A 273 -4.93 -19.13 8.95
CA LYS A 273 -4.34 -19.01 7.61
C LYS A 273 -4.81 -20.22 6.80
N PRO A 274 -5.91 -20.08 6.02
CA PRO A 274 -6.44 -21.18 5.22
C PRO A 274 -5.39 -21.74 4.27
N HIS A 275 -5.35 -23.07 4.17
CA HIS A 275 -4.59 -23.74 3.13
C HIS A 275 -5.24 -23.51 1.77
N SER A 276 -4.42 -23.48 0.72
CA SER A 276 -4.90 -23.21 -0.64
C SER A 276 -6.08 -24.12 -1.03
N GLY A 277 -7.21 -23.51 -1.39
CA GLY A 277 -8.42 -24.21 -1.82
C GLY A 277 -9.24 -24.84 -0.69
N LYS A 278 -8.87 -24.64 0.58
CA LYS A 278 -9.59 -25.17 1.75
C LYS A 278 -10.55 -24.15 2.38
N ASP A 279 -10.57 -22.92 1.90
CA ASP A 279 -11.36 -21.80 2.42
C ASP A 279 -12.84 -22.17 2.60
N LYS A 280 -13.49 -22.67 1.53
CA LYS A 280 -14.91 -23.05 1.56
C LYS A 280 -15.18 -24.16 2.59
N LYS A 281 -14.29 -25.13 2.70
CA LYS A 281 -14.43 -26.25 3.64
C LYS A 281 -14.27 -25.76 5.09
N LEU A 282 -13.29 -24.90 5.34
CA LEU A 282 -13.09 -24.30 6.65
C LEU A 282 -14.30 -23.47 7.09
N ARG A 283 -14.83 -22.61 6.20
CA ARG A 283 -16.06 -21.86 6.46
C ARG A 283 -17.24 -22.77 6.77
N ALA A 284 -17.46 -23.82 5.97
CA ALA A 284 -18.55 -24.77 6.20
C ALA A 284 -18.45 -25.49 7.56
N VAL A 285 -17.24 -25.91 7.97
CA VAL A 285 -17.02 -26.55 9.28
C VAL A 285 -17.32 -25.58 10.43
N LEU A 286 -16.77 -24.37 10.37
CA LEU A 286 -17.01 -23.34 11.39
C LEU A 286 -18.49 -22.94 11.47
N SER A 287 -19.14 -22.72 10.32
CA SER A 287 -20.55 -22.34 10.27
C SER A 287 -21.45 -23.45 10.83
N LYS A 288 -21.15 -24.72 10.53
CA LYS A 288 -21.89 -25.86 11.09
C LYS A 288 -21.71 -25.94 12.61
N LYS A 289 -20.48 -25.78 13.12
CA LYS A 289 -20.19 -25.88 14.55
C LYS A 289 -20.90 -24.80 15.38
N TYR A 290 -21.02 -23.59 14.82
CA TYR A 290 -21.59 -22.44 15.53
C TYR A 290 -22.97 -22.02 15.02
N ALA A 291 -23.67 -22.85 14.23
CA ALA A 291 -24.95 -22.49 13.62
C ALA A 291 -26.00 -22.00 14.63
N HIS A 292 -25.96 -22.50 15.87
CA HIS A 292 -26.84 -22.08 16.97
C HIS A 292 -26.64 -20.62 17.43
N LEU A 293 -25.52 -19.97 17.08
CA LEU A 293 -25.29 -18.55 17.34
C LEU A 293 -25.96 -17.63 16.31
N GLN A 294 -26.61 -18.19 15.28
CA GLN A 294 -27.35 -17.43 14.29
C GLN A 294 -28.63 -16.85 14.92
N PRO A 295 -28.85 -15.52 14.86
CA PRO A 295 -30.10 -14.92 15.31
C PRO A 295 -31.28 -15.44 14.49
N ALA A 296 -32.43 -15.62 15.12
CA ALA A 296 -33.65 -16.12 14.48
C ALA A 296 -34.11 -15.30 13.27
N GLN A 297 -33.72 -14.03 13.16
CA GLN A 297 -34.00 -13.17 12.01
C GLN A 297 -33.26 -13.61 10.73
N PHE A 298 -32.18 -14.38 10.87
CA PHE A 298 -31.34 -14.86 9.77
C PHE A 298 -31.45 -16.36 9.52
N SER A 299 -32.23 -17.11 10.32
CA SER A 299 -32.31 -18.58 10.26
C SER A 299 -33.06 -19.15 9.05
N GLY A 300 -33.50 -18.32 8.10
CA GLY A 300 -34.28 -18.72 6.91
C GLY A 300 -33.67 -18.30 5.57
N LEU A 301 -32.48 -17.70 5.56
CA LEU A 301 -31.76 -17.36 4.34
C LEU A 301 -30.83 -18.52 3.95
N GLU A 302 -31.39 -19.63 3.48
CA GLU A 302 -30.59 -20.67 2.83
C GLU A 302 -30.15 -20.26 1.42
N GLU A 303 -28.99 -20.78 1.02
CA GLU A 303 -28.22 -20.54 -0.19
C GLU A 303 -29.09 -20.53 -1.47
N GLY A 304 -29.43 -19.34 -1.99
CA GLY A 304 -30.23 -19.31 -3.24
C GLY A 304 -30.62 -17.96 -3.84
N SER A 305 -30.16 -16.81 -3.35
CA SER A 305 -30.48 -15.51 -3.97
C SER A 305 -29.23 -14.80 -4.47
N SER A 306 -28.89 -15.10 -5.72
CA SER A 306 -27.97 -14.33 -6.55
C SER A 306 -28.56 -12.95 -6.89
N GLY A 307 -28.50 -12.02 -5.93
CA GLY A 307 -28.93 -10.63 -6.09
C GLY A 307 -28.07 -9.70 -5.23
N SER A 308 -27.25 -8.89 -5.90
CA SER A 308 -26.51 -7.69 -5.45
C SER A 308 -26.28 -7.49 -3.94
N SER A 309 -25.00 -7.54 -3.54
CA SER A 309 -24.47 -7.00 -2.27
C SER A 309 -24.92 -7.71 -0.99
N GLN A 310 -24.99 -9.05 -0.99
CA GLN A 310 -25.15 -9.78 0.27
C GLN A 310 -23.88 -9.67 1.11
N VAL A 311 -23.99 -8.96 2.24
CA VAL A 311 -22.99 -9.02 3.31
C VAL A 311 -22.92 -10.49 3.76
N GLU A 312 -21.76 -11.10 3.56
CA GLU A 312 -21.53 -12.50 3.91
C GLU A 312 -21.68 -12.66 5.44
N TYR A 313 -22.79 -13.26 5.87
CA TYR A 313 -23.12 -13.41 7.28
C TYR A 313 -22.61 -14.75 7.81
N TYR A 314 -21.84 -14.70 8.89
CA TYR A 314 -21.37 -15.89 9.60
C TYR A 314 -21.96 -15.95 11.01
N PRO A 315 -22.24 -17.15 11.56
CA PRO A 315 -22.81 -17.28 12.90
C PRO A 315 -21.83 -16.91 14.03
N TYR A 316 -20.56 -16.66 13.69
CA TYR A 316 -19.51 -16.17 14.57
C TYR A 316 -18.93 -14.84 14.03
N VAL A 317 -18.28 -14.07 14.89
CA VAL A 317 -17.55 -12.86 14.49
C VAL A 317 -16.33 -13.26 13.65
N THR A 318 -16.17 -12.61 12.49
CA THR A 318 -15.03 -12.87 11.61
C THR A 318 -14.58 -11.60 10.90
N ASN A 319 -13.26 -11.40 10.84
CA ASN A 319 -12.63 -10.37 10.05
C ASN A 319 -11.54 -10.98 9.18
N SER A 320 -11.64 -10.82 7.86
CA SER A 320 -10.66 -11.36 6.91
C SER A 320 -9.87 -10.24 6.28
N PHE A 321 -8.57 -10.43 6.10
CA PHE A 321 -7.71 -9.47 5.43
C PHE A 321 -6.56 -10.18 4.72
N ASN A 322 -5.87 -9.46 3.83
CA ASN A 322 -4.64 -9.95 3.21
C ASN A 322 -3.48 -9.19 3.87
N PRO A 323 -2.51 -9.84 4.51
CA PRO A 323 -1.42 -9.11 5.18
C PRO A 323 -0.54 -8.37 4.16
N LEU A 324 -0.20 -9.01 3.04
CA LEU A 324 0.61 -8.44 1.97
C LEU A 324 -0.20 -8.35 0.66
N SER A 325 0.06 -7.34 -0.18
CA SER A 325 -0.44 -7.37 -1.55
C SER A 325 0.16 -8.55 -2.30
N THR A 326 -0.67 -9.37 -2.96
CA THR A 326 -0.18 -10.39 -3.89
C THR A 326 0.54 -9.67 -5.03
N THR A 327 1.86 -9.81 -5.10
CA THR A 327 2.68 -9.42 -6.25
C THR A 327 2.36 -10.27 -7.46
#